data_AF-A0A2H5DW04-F1
#
_entry.id   AF-A0A2H5DW04-F1
#
_cell.length_a   1.000
_cell.length_b   1.000
_cell.length_c   1.000
_cell.angle_alpha   90.00
_cell.angle_beta   90.00
_cell.angle_gamma   90.00
#
_symmetry.space_group_name_H-M   'P 1'
#
loop_
_entity.id
_entity.type
_entity.pdbx_description
1 polymer ?
#
loop_
_entity_poly.entity_id
_entity_poly.type
_entity_poly.pdbx_seq_one_letter_code
_entity_poly.pdbx_strand_id
1 'polypeptide(L)'
;MGGWWDKGGIWRYDVSIFMAANMPIIAELLSLLDRQQVLQAIHRLDEGTLTRFADSTAFDLLYQGKRYAPKAVAGLALEIAYQREFRPSDFKGGEGSSAFLALRRCGFTIIPKMERNLTTSLTTTIADILRLQTQYSSENSKPMQERGVLVRTIFRDILYSRMEQFEPLFSEKGYECMVEGRDGIGRKTISPWIRLYDPKMSPSATQGWYIVIHFSSKGDVFYLTIGCGSTIIKGSAIIHVDSDVLKEKIKWAKSCFAKKPRESRSFSNKIELHGNNLSDQFEKATAFAKRYPIQSFNESEFWQDLQTLCGMLVTIYEAERLGKSPHSESPEAYEHQFQLAETIRPRKSASPGQGRFLKQAEKKAVELHAMEAVRTALPDHGFTDIHDTSAKESYDFSARKDGNDWFIEVKGTTSAKADSFLLTANELTLHRQHQGRTVLAIVYDIDLDHSADTPKASGGMLSLSIPWDPEQWDFIPTVYSASKKIAN
;
A
#
# COMPACT_ATOMS: atom_id res chain seq x y z
N MET A 1 0.90 46.75 -7.04
CA MET A 1 1.65 46.43 -5.81
C MET A 1 1.38 47.54 -4.81
N GLY A 2 0.67 47.24 -3.73
CA GLY A 2 0.25 48.23 -2.73
C GLY A 2 1.34 48.47 -1.70
N GLY A 3 1.99 49.63 -1.76
CA GLY A 3 2.91 50.12 -0.74
C GLY A 3 2.62 51.60 -0.48
N TRP A 4 2.93 52.07 0.72
CA TRP A 4 2.82 53.48 1.08
C TRP A 4 4.02 53.93 1.92
N TRP A 5 4.35 55.22 1.85
CA TRP A 5 5.31 55.84 2.75
C TRP A 5 4.62 56.13 4.08
N ASP A 6 5.20 55.70 5.20
CA ASP A 6 4.75 56.18 6.51
C ASP A 6 5.24 57.62 6.77
N LYS A 7 4.70 58.25 7.82
CA LYS A 7 5.03 59.64 8.18
C LYS A 7 6.51 59.85 8.57
N GLY A 8 7.28 58.77 8.74
CA GLY A 8 8.72 58.80 9.01
C GLY A 8 9.59 58.60 7.76
N GLY A 9 8.99 58.52 6.56
CA GLY A 9 9.73 58.32 5.32
C GLY A 9 10.19 56.89 5.10
N ILE A 10 9.63 55.91 5.81
CA ILE A 10 9.90 54.48 5.59
C ILE A 10 8.84 53.91 4.65
N TRP A 11 9.28 53.31 3.55
CA TRP A 11 8.39 52.61 2.62
C TRP A 11 7.90 51.31 3.27
N ARG A 12 6.59 51.21 3.50
CA ARG A 12 5.97 50.01 4.06
C ARG A 12 5.19 49.26 2.99
N TYR A 13 5.32 47.95 3.02
CA TYR A 13 4.53 47.04 2.21
C TYR A 13 3.33 46.55 3.03
N ASP A 14 2.20 46.36 2.36
CA ASP A 14 1.12 45.60 2.96
C ASP A 14 1.51 44.12 3.01
N VAL A 15 1.90 43.66 4.20
CA VAL A 15 2.32 42.26 4.44
C VAL A 15 1.17 41.30 4.15
N SER A 16 -0.09 41.74 4.28
CA SER A 16 -1.26 40.92 3.95
C SER A 16 -1.41 40.67 2.44
N ILE A 17 -0.97 41.61 1.60
CA ILE A 17 -0.90 41.45 0.13
C ILE A 17 0.25 40.52 -0.26
N PHE A 18 1.40 40.62 0.43
CA PHE A 18 2.55 39.75 0.17
C PHE A 18 2.31 38.29 0.62
N MET A 19 1.59 38.09 1.73
CA MET A 19 1.11 36.77 2.14
C MET A 19 0.08 36.22 1.16
N ALA A 20 -0.89 37.02 0.70
CA ALA A 20 -1.89 36.58 -0.28
C ALA A 20 -1.29 36.17 -1.64
N ALA A 21 -0.19 36.80 -2.08
CA ALA A 21 0.50 36.48 -3.33
C ALA A 21 1.32 35.17 -3.30
N ASN A 22 1.61 34.65 -2.10
CA ASN A 22 2.39 33.42 -1.89
C ASN A 22 1.60 32.33 -1.14
N MET A 23 0.28 32.46 -1.02
CA MET A 23 -0.54 31.41 -0.44
C MET A 23 -0.55 30.19 -1.38
N PRO A 24 -0.10 29.02 -0.92
CA PRO A 24 -0.14 27.81 -1.73
C PRO A 24 -1.57 27.57 -2.20
N ILE A 25 -1.70 27.15 -3.46
CA ILE A 25 -3.00 26.86 -4.05
C ILE A 25 -3.63 25.73 -3.23
N ILE A 26 -4.94 25.72 -3.07
CA ILE A 26 -5.64 24.74 -2.21
C ILE A 26 -5.33 23.29 -2.61
N ALA A 27 -5.06 23.03 -3.88
CA ALA A 27 -4.55 21.74 -4.34
C ALA A 27 -3.20 21.34 -3.72
N GLU A 28 -2.29 22.29 -3.51
CA GLU A 28 -1.00 22.08 -2.85
C GLU A 28 -1.21 21.82 -1.34
N LEU A 29 -2.06 22.60 -0.67
CA LEU A 29 -2.41 22.35 0.73
C LEU A 29 -3.03 20.96 0.92
N LEU A 30 -3.96 20.57 0.04
CA LEU A 30 -4.54 19.23 0.02
C LEU A 30 -3.53 18.14 -0.26
N SER A 31 -2.47 18.43 -1.04
CA SER A 31 -1.40 17.47 -1.31
C SER A 31 -0.54 17.15 -0.08
N LEU A 32 -0.53 18.06 0.91
CA LEU A 32 0.24 17.94 2.14
C LEU A 32 -0.57 17.37 3.31
N LEU A 33 -1.89 17.21 3.16
CA LEU A 33 -2.72 16.60 4.21
C LEU A 33 -2.23 15.19 4.55
N ASP A 34 -2.28 14.89 5.85
CA ASP A 34 -2.01 13.57 6.38
C ASP A 34 -3.31 12.93 6.95
N ARG A 35 -3.31 11.61 7.10
CA ARG A 35 -4.38 10.77 7.64
C ARG A 35 -4.74 11.16 9.06
N GLN A 36 -3.80 11.58 9.89
CA GLN A 36 -4.12 11.97 11.26
C GLN A 36 -5.02 13.21 11.25
N GLN A 37 -4.74 14.18 10.39
CA GLN A 37 -5.60 15.36 10.19
C GLN A 37 -6.97 14.95 9.64
N VAL A 38 -7.04 14.01 8.71
CA VAL A 38 -8.31 13.48 8.18
C VAL A 38 -9.10 12.72 9.26
N LEU A 39 -8.43 11.90 10.09
CA LEU A 39 -9.06 11.20 11.20
C LEU A 39 -9.60 12.17 12.26
N GLN A 40 -8.84 13.23 12.58
CA GLN A 40 -9.31 14.28 13.49
C GLN A 40 -10.53 15.02 12.92
N ALA A 41 -10.56 15.27 11.61
CA ALA A 41 -11.73 15.83 10.96
C ALA A 41 -12.95 14.89 11.07
N ILE A 42 -12.77 13.60 10.81
CA ILE A 42 -13.83 12.59 10.97
C ILE A 42 -14.33 12.54 12.42
N HIS A 43 -13.43 12.54 13.40
CA HIS A 43 -13.78 12.55 14.83
C HIS A 43 -14.63 13.77 15.19
N ARG A 44 -14.23 14.96 14.73
CA ARG A 44 -15.00 16.20 14.96
C ARG A 44 -16.39 16.16 14.32
N LEU A 45 -16.52 15.56 13.14
CA LEU A 45 -17.81 15.35 12.50
C LEU A 45 -18.69 14.39 13.30
N ASP A 46 -18.10 13.32 13.82
CA ASP A 46 -18.79 12.37 14.72
C ASP A 46 -19.26 13.05 16.02
N GLU A 47 -18.51 14.02 16.54
CA GLU A 47 -18.90 14.85 17.70
C GLU A 47 -19.97 15.92 17.37
N GLY A 48 -20.42 16.00 16.11
CA GLY A 48 -21.49 16.91 15.68
C GLY A 48 -21.01 18.31 15.27
N THR A 49 -19.73 18.46 14.90
CA THR A 49 -19.23 19.73 14.36
C THR A 49 -20.03 20.15 13.12
N LEU A 50 -20.65 21.33 13.19
CA LEU A 50 -21.34 21.91 12.05
C LEU A 50 -20.33 22.31 10.96
N THR A 51 -20.58 21.88 9.72
CA THR A 51 -19.74 22.29 8.59
C THR A 51 -20.49 23.22 7.64
N ARG A 52 -19.73 24.06 6.96
CA ARG A 52 -20.21 24.94 5.88
C ARG A 52 -20.42 24.19 4.56
N PHE A 53 -20.06 22.90 4.53
CA PHE A 53 -20.14 22.07 3.35
C PHE A 53 -21.50 21.37 3.33
N ALA A 54 -22.15 21.38 2.17
CA ALA A 54 -23.35 20.59 1.96
C ALA A 54 -23.02 19.09 1.94
N ASP A 55 -24.06 18.28 2.11
CA ASP A 55 -23.97 16.84 1.91
C ASP A 55 -23.44 16.49 0.51
N SER A 56 -22.75 15.36 0.42
CA SER A 56 -22.34 14.77 -0.83
C SER A 56 -23.55 14.44 -1.72
N THR A 57 -23.40 14.68 -3.02
CA THR A 57 -24.43 14.32 -4.00
C THR A 57 -24.11 13.04 -4.74
N ALA A 58 -22.84 12.82 -5.10
CA ALA A 58 -22.44 11.71 -5.97
C ALA A 58 -21.50 10.68 -5.32
N PHE A 59 -20.77 11.06 -4.26
CA PHE A 59 -19.76 10.20 -3.64
C PHE A 59 -19.66 10.45 -2.15
N ASP A 60 -19.50 9.37 -1.39
CA ASP A 60 -19.25 9.40 0.05
C ASP A 60 -17.84 8.90 0.34
N LEU A 61 -17.21 9.47 1.37
CA LEU A 61 -16.08 8.83 2.04
C LEU A 61 -16.66 7.83 3.03
N LEU A 62 -16.24 6.56 2.93
CA LEU A 62 -16.59 5.52 3.87
C LEU A 62 -15.41 5.30 4.81
N TYR A 63 -15.68 5.27 6.12
CA TYR A 63 -14.69 4.97 7.14
C TYR A 63 -15.37 4.27 8.31
N GLN A 64 -14.88 3.09 8.70
CA GLN A 64 -15.40 2.32 9.84
C GLN A 64 -16.94 2.16 9.83
N GLY A 65 -17.50 1.91 8.63
CA GLY A 65 -18.93 1.69 8.43
C GLY A 65 -19.80 2.96 8.39
N LYS A 66 -19.21 4.16 8.51
CA LYS A 66 -19.90 5.45 8.44
C LYS A 66 -19.57 6.22 7.17
N ARG A 67 -20.55 6.95 6.64
CA ARG A 67 -20.45 7.76 5.42
C ARG A 67 -20.29 9.23 5.75
N TYR A 68 -19.38 9.90 5.06
CA TYR A 68 -19.08 11.32 5.22
C TYR A 68 -19.01 12.03 3.86
N ALA A 69 -19.39 13.31 3.82
CA ALA A 69 -19.22 14.11 2.62
C ALA A 69 -17.71 14.39 2.39
N PRO A 70 -17.09 13.96 1.26
CA PRO A 70 -15.65 14.07 1.06
C PRO A 70 -15.11 15.50 1.18
N LYS A 71 -15.85 16.48 0.64
CA LYS A 71 -15.44 17.89 0.73
C LYS A 71 -15.51 18.44 2.16
N ALA A 72 -16.48 18.00 2.97
CA ALA A 72 -16.58 18.40 4.36
C ALA A 72 -15.39 17.88 5.16
N VAL A 73 -15.04 16.60 4.97
CA VAL A 73 -13.87 15.97 5.60
C VAL A 73 -12.58 16.67 5.19
N ALA A 74 -12.36 16.86 3.88
CA ALA A 74 -11.14 17.52 3.37
C ALA A 74 -11.03 18.98 3.82
N GLY A 75 -12.14 19.72 3.82
CA GLY A 75 -12.20 21.09 4.30
C GLY A 75 -11.81 21.18 5.78
N LEU A 76 -12.46 20.40 6.63
CA LEU A 76 -12.18 20.38 8.06
C LEU A 76 -10.75 19.90 8.38
N ALA A 77 -10.22 18.94 7.61
CA ALA A 77 -8.83 18.52 7.74
C ALA A 77 -7.85 19.66 7.42
N LEU A 78 -8.12 20.48 6.40
CA LEU A 78 -7.32 21.67 6.13
C LEU A 78 -7.46 22.73 7.23
N GLU A 79 -8.66 22.91 7.79
CA GLU A 79 -8.88 23.85 8.90
C GLU A 79 -8.06 23.45 10.13
N ILE A 80 -8.00 22.15 10.44
CA ILE A 80 -7.17 21.59 11.51
C ILE A 80 -5.69 21.81 11.23
N ALA A 81 -5.24 21.53 10.00
CA ALA A 81 -3.83 21.58 9.62
C ALA A 81 -3.27 23.02 9.57
N TYR A 82 -4.07 23.97 9.08
CA TYR A 82 -3.61 25.32 8.75
C TYR A 82 -4.26 26.42 9.60
N GLN A 83 -5.15 26.07 10.54
CA GLN A 83 -5.83 27.01 11.44
C GLN A 83 -6.52 28.17 10.69
N ARG A 84 -7.12 27.85 9.55
CA ARG A 84 -7.78 28.80 8.64
C ARG A 84 -9.05 28.16 8.07
N GLU A 85 -10.13 28.92 7.97
CA GLU A 85 -11.39 28.48 7.35
C GLU A 85 -11.30 28.28 5.82
N PHE A 86 -12.03 27.29 5.31
CA PHE A 86 -12.19 27.04 3.87
C PHE A 86 -13.67 26.97 3.46
N ARG A 87 -14.00 27.39 2.23
CA ARG A 87 -15.37 27.47 1.72
C ARG A 87 -15.65 26.41 0.66
N PRO A 88 -16.90 25.97 0.44
CA PRO A 88 -17.21 25.01 -0.62
C PRO A 88 -16.73 25.41 -2.04
N SER A 89 -16.71 26.70 -2.34
CA SER A 89 -16.22 27.28 -3.60
C SER A 89 -14.74 27.02 -3.88
N ASP A 90 -13.98 26.74 -2.83
CA ASP A 90 -12.54 26.46 -2.89
C ASP A 90 -12.23 25.07 -3.46
N PHE A 91 -13.24 24.20 -3.53
CA PHE A 91 -13.07 22.79 -3.86
C PHE A 91 -13.79 22.45 -5.16
N LYS A 92 -13.02 21.93 -6.13
CA LYS A 92 -13.59 21.29 -7.32
C LYS A 92 -14.38 20.03 -6.94
N GLY A 93 -15.47 19.76 -7.65
CA GLY A 93 -16.24 18.52 -7.51
C GLY A 93 -15.68 17.38 -8.34
N GLY A 94 -16.15 16.16 -8.05
CA GLY A 94 -15.83 14.95 -8.81
C GLY A 94 -14.68 14.12 -8.25
N GLU A 95 -14.68 12.85 -8.61
CA GLU A 95 -13.78 11.81 -8.10
C GLU A 95 -12.28 12.06 -8.39
N GLY A 96 -11.98 12.75 -9.51
CA GLY A 96 -10.62 13.14 -9.88
C GLY A 96 -10.13 14.48 -9.32
N SER A 97 -10.89 15.11 -8.42
CA SER A 97 -10.52 16.42 -7.85
C SER A 97 -9.47 16.29 -6.75
N SER A 98 -8.74 17.37 -6.47
CA SER A 98 -7.63 17.38 -5.50
C SER A 98 -8.03 16.92 -4.10
N ALA A 99 -9.26 17.21 -3.65
CA ALA A 99 -9.75 16.76 -2.35
C ALA A 99 -9.92 15.24 -2.28
N PHE A 100 -10.51 14.67 -3.33
CA PHE A 100 -10.74 13.23 -3.43
C PHE A 100 -9.41 12.48 -3.54
N LEU A 101 -8.50 12.98 -4.38
CA LEU A 101 -7.15 12.45 -4.49
C LEU A 101 -6.39 12.52 -3.17
N ALA A 102 -6.55 13.60 -2.39
CA ALA A 102 -5.94 13.72 -1.07
C ALA A 102 -6.47 12.70 -0.07
N LEU A 103 -7.79 12.53 0.01
CA LEU A 103 -8.40 11.55 0.91
C LEU A 103 -8.00 10.11 0.56
N ARG A 104 -7.98 9.76 -0.74
CA ARG A 104 -7.47 8.46 -1.22
C ARG A 104 -6.00 8.26 -0.92
N ARG A 105 -5.19 9.30 -1.12
CA ARG A 105 -3.78 9.29 -0.70
C ARG A 105 -3.69 8.96 0.78
N CYS A 106 -4.50 9.56 1.64
CA CYS A 106 -4.53 9.25 3.07
C CYS A 106 -5.12 7.87 3.44
N GLY A 107 -5.48 7.03 2.46
CA GLY A 107 -5.96 5.65 2.68
C GLY A 107 -7.43 5.59 3.10
N PHE A 108 -8.27 6.48 2.56
CA PHE A 108 -9.71 6.46 2.79
C PHE A 108 -10.46 6.03 1.54
N THR A 109 -11.47 5.19 1.74
CA THR A 109 -12.29 4.67 0.67
C THR A 109 -13.32 5.70 0.24
N ILE A 110 -13.36 6.02 -1.06
CA ILE A 110 -14.41 6.85 -1.64
C ILE A 110 -15.30 5.97 -2.50
N ILE A 111 -16.60 5.96 -2.18
CA ILE A 111 -17.61 5.15 -2.86
C ILE A 111 -18.64 6.03 -3.55
N PRO A 112 -19.19 5.59 -4.71
CA PRO A 112 -20.32 6.27 -5.32
C PRO A 112 -21.56 6.22 -4.42
N LYS A 113 -22.31 7.33 -4.39
CA LYS A 113 -23.60 7.41 -3.71
C LYS A 113 -24.60 6.66 -4.57
N MET A 114 -25.05 5.51 -4.10
CA MET A 114 -26.02 4.68 -4.82
C MET A 114 -27.37 5.39 -4.86
N GLU A 115 -27.98 5.48 -6.04
CA GLU A 115 -29.42 5.72 -6.11
C GLU A 115 -30.13 4.53 -5.45
N ARG A 116 -31.11 4.78 -4.58
CA ARG A 116 -31.75 3.78 -3.72
C ARG A 116 -32.46 2.63 -4.47
N ASN A 117 -32.43 2.60 -5.80
CA ASN A 117 -33.16 1.66 -6.65
C ASN A 117 -32.20 0.79 -7.47
N LEU A 118 -31.37 -0.03 -6.82
CA LEU A 118 -30.81 -1.21 -7.49
C LEU A 118 -31.98 -2.15 -7.81
N THR A 119 -32.46 -2.14 -9.05
CA THR A 119 -33.63 -2.92 -9.48
C THR A 119 -33.33 -4.41 -9.62
N THR A 120 -32.05 -4.81 -9.64
CA THR A 120 -31.60 -6.19 -9.88
C THR A 120 -30.82 -6.72 -8.69
N SER A 121 -31.10 -7.97 -8.27
CA SER A 121 -30.39 -8.64 -7.19
C SER A 121 -29.00 -9.16 -7.65
N LEU A 122 -28.13 -9.48 -6.68
CA LEU A 122 -26.85 -10.13 -6.95
C LEU A 122 -27.06 -11.45 -7.72
N THR A 123 -27.98 -12.27 -7.23
CA THR A 123 -28.30 -13.58 -7.81
C THR A 123 -28.71 -13.46 -9.28
N THR A 124 -29.64 -12.55 -9.62
CA THR A 124 -30.06 -12.33 -11.00
C THR A 124 -28.91 -11.81 -11.86
N THR A 125 -28.14 -10.85 -11.33
CA THR A 125 -26.98 -10.28 -12.05
C THR A 125 -25.95 -11.35 -12.42
N ILE A 126 -25.61 -12.23 -11.47
CA ILE A 126 -24.66 -13.33 -11.71
C ILE A 126 -25.23 -14.33 -12.73
N ALA A 127 -26.50 -14.72 -12.57
CA ALA A 127 -27.16 -15.63 -13.50
C ALA A 127 -27.15 -15.09 -14.94
N ASP A 128 -27.42 -13.79 -15.12
CA ASP A 128 -27.38 -13.15 -16.43
C ASP A 128 -25.96 -13.06 -17.01
N ILE A 129 -24.95 -12.76 -16.18
CA ILE A 129 -23.56 -12.79 -16.63
C ILE A 129 -23.19 -14.19 -17.12
N LEU A 130 -23.50 -15.23 -16.36
CA LEU A 130 -23.22 -16.63 -16.71
C LEU A 130 -23.98 -17.08 -17.97
N ARG A 131 -25.26 -16.69 -18.11
CA ARG A 131 -26.04 -16.95 -19.32
C ARG A 131 -25.40 -16.28 -20.54
N LEU A 132 -25.06 -15.00 -20.45
CA LEU A 132 -24.43 -14.25 -21.55
C LEU A 132 -23.01 -14.75 -21.84
N GLN A 133 -22.34 -15.36 -20.86
CA GLN A 133 -21.02 -15.97 -21.04
C GLN A 133 -21.04 -17.12 -22.05
N THR A 134 -22.13 -17.90 -22.12
CA THR A 134 -22.33 -18.96 -23.13
C THR A 134 -22.50 -18.42 -24.56
N GLN A 135 -22.78 -17.13 -24.69
CA GLN A 135 -22.94 -16.41 -25.95
C GLN A 135 -21.70 -15.58 -26.29
N TYR A 136 -20.55 -15.94 -25.72
CA TYR A 136 -19.31 -15.19 -25.90
C TYR A 136 -18.94 -15.01 -27.37
N SER A 137 -18.56 -13.78 -27.71
CA SER A 137 -17.87 -13.44 -28.94
C SER A 137 -16.77 -12.42 -28.61
N SER A 138 -15.65 -12.46 -29.33
CA SER A 138 -14.60 -11.43 -29.21
C SER A 138 -15.03 -10.08 -29.77
N GLU A 139 -16.08 -10.06 -30.60
CA GLU A 139 -16.67 -8.83 -31.13
C GLU A 139 -17.61 -8.18 -30.12
N ASN A 140 -17.78 -6.86 -30.22
CA ASN A 140 -18.67 -6.08 -29.33
C ASN A 140 -20.15 -6.24 -29.70
N SER A 141 -20.62 -7.48 -29.80
CA SER A 141 -22.00 -7.86 -30.07
C SER A 141 -22.95 -7.41 -28.96
N LYS A 142 -24.26 -7.36 -29.24
CA LYS A 142 -25.29 -6.97 -28.26
C LYS A 142 -25.21 -7.79 -26.94
N PRO A 143 -25.09 -9.13 -26.95
CA PRO A 143 -24.88 -9.91 -25.73
C PRO A 143 -23.63 -9.50 -24.93
N MET A 144 -22.54 -9.14 -25.62
CA MET A 144 -21.30 -8.72 -24.95
C MET A 144 -21.37 -7.31 -24.40
N GLN A 145 -22.14 -6.41 -25.02
CA GLN A 145 -22.44 -5.10 -24.47
C GLN A 145 -23.24 -5.22 -23.18
N GLU A 146 -24.29 -6.05 -23.18
CA GLU A 146 -25.12 -6.35 -22.00
C GLU A 146 -24.29 -6.96 -20.87
N ARG A 147 -23.47 -7.99 -21.16
CA ARG A 147 -22.54 -8.60 -20.20
C ARG A 147 -21.58 -7.56 -19.63
N GLY A 148 -21.08 -6.67 -20.48
CA GLY A 148 -20.20 -5.59 -20.08
C GLY A 148 -20.83 -4.60 -19.12
N VAL A 149 -22.11 -4.26 -19.29
CA VAL A 149 -22.85 -3.40 -18.35
C VAL A 149 -23.02 -4.10 -16.99
N LEU A 150 -23.37 -5.38 -17.01
CA LEU A 150 -23.51 -6.18 -15.79
C LEU A 150 -22.19 -6.24 -15.00
N VAL A 151 -21.08 -6.52 -15.69
CA VAL A 151 -19.75 -6.66 -15.08
C VAL A 151 -19.17 -5.33 -14.60
N ARG A 152 -19.16 -4.30 -15.47
CA ARG A 152 -18.44 -3.05 -15.19
C ARG A 152 -19.23 -2.09 -14.29
N THR A 153 -20.55 -2.21 -14.27
CA THR A 153 -21.44 -1.27 -13.59
C THR A 153 -22.31 -1.97 -12.57
N ILE A 154 -23.24 -2.85 -12.97
CA ILE A 154 -24.29 -3.34 -12.07
C ILE A 154 -23.71 -4.17 -10.91
N PHE A 155 -22.87 -5.17 -11.20
CA PHE A 155 -22.26 -5.99 -10.14
C PHE A 155 -21.29 -5.15 -9.29
N ARG A 156 -20.47 -4.29 -9.92
CA ARG A 156 -19.61 -3.35 -9.19
C ARG A 156 -20.41 -2.51 -8.19
N ASP A 157 -21.55 -1.97 -8.60
CA ASP A 157 -22.41 -1.12 -7.78
C ASP A 157 -23.12 -1.93 -6.68
N ILE A 158 -23.52 -3.18 -6.95
CA ILE A 158 -24.00 -4.12 -5.92
C ILE A 158 -22.92 -4.36 -4.85
N LEU A 159 -21.66 -4.55 -5.23
CA LEU A 159 -20.55 -4.69 -4.27
C LEU A 159 -20.37 -3.41 -3.45
N TYR A 160 -20.41 -2.24 -4.08
CA TYR A 160 -20.35 -0.96 -3.37
C TYR A 160 -21.52 -0.74 -2.41
N SER A 161 -22.71 -1.27 -2.73
CA SER A 161 -23.88 -1.15 -1.84
C SER A 161 -23.71 -1.88 -0.50
N ARG A 162 -22.78 -2.86 -0.43
CA ARG A 162 -22.45 -3.63 0.78
C ARG A 162 -21.06 -3.32 1.34
N MET A 163 -20.38 -2.30 0.82
CA MET A 163 -18.99 -1.97 1.16
C MET A 163 -18.75 -1.75 2.67
N GLU A 164 -19.75 -1.26 3.39
CA GLU A 164 -19.72 -1.10 4.86
C GLU A 164 -19.41 -2.39 5.63
N GLN A 165 -19.67 -3.57 5.05
CA GLN A 165 -19.41 -4.87 5.69
C GLN A 165 -17.92 -5.25 5.70
N PHE A 166 -17.11 -4.71 4.79
CA PHE A 166 -15.73 -5.14 4.61
C PHE A 166 -14.72 -4.01 4.48
N GLU A 167 -15.12 -2.78 4.17
CA GLU A 167 -14.24 -1.60 4.18
C GLU A 167 -13.49 -1.39 5.50
N PRO A 168 -14.08 -1.60 6.69
CA PRO A 168 -13.37 -1.42 7.95
C PRO A 168 -12.10 -2.27 8.05
N LEU A 169 -12.10 -3.47 7.47
CA LEU A 169 -10.93 -4.37 7.45
C LEU A 169 -9.73 -3.72 6.73
N PHE A 170 -9.99 -2.92 5.69
CA PHE A 170 -8.96 -2.20 4.94
C PHE A 170 -8.56 -0.92 5.68
N SER A 171 -9.55 -0.09 6.02
CA SER A 171 -9.28 1.25 6.57
C SER A 171 -8.68 1.22 7.96
N GLU A 172 -8.95 0.21 8.80
CA GLU A 172 -8.25 0.01 10.08
C GLU A 172 -6.74 -0.15 9.91
N LYS A 173 -6.30 -0.71 8.79
CA LYS A 173 -4.87 -0.89 8.45
C LYS A 173 -4.33 0.20 7.53
N GLY A 174 -5.17 1.18 7.15
CA GLY A 174 -4.79 2.30 6.28
C GLY A 174 -4.85 1.99 4.79
N TYR A 175 -5.50 0.90 4.40
CA TYR A 175 -5.75 0.56 2.99
C TYR A 175 -7.08 1.13 2.51
N GLU A 176 -7.17 1.41 1.20
CA GLU A 176 -8.40 1.71 0.50
C GLU A 176 -9.00 0.42 -0.09
N CYS A 177 -10.33 0.32 -0.17
CA CYS A 177 -11.01 -0.79 -0.84
C CYS A 177 -11.77 -0.31 -2.08
N MET A 178 -11.23 -0.60 -3.28
CA MET A 178 -11.86 -0.28 -4.55
C MET A 178 -12.40 -1.52 -5.27
N VAL A 179 -13.43 -1.32 -6.11
CA VAL A 179 -14.02 -2.34 -6.96
C VAL A 179 -13.88 -1.95 -8.43
N GLU A 180 -13.38 -2.86 -9.26
CA GLU A 180 -13.27 -2.65 -10.71
C GLU A 180 -13.76 -3.88 -11.46
N GLY A 181 -14.64 -3.67 -12.45
CA GLY A 181 -15.06 -4.71 -13.39
C GLY A 181 -14.45 -4.52 -14.78
N ARG A 182 -14.07 -5.61 -15.44
CA ARG A 182 -13.54 -5.62 -16.82
C ARG A 182 -14.08 -6.78 -17.64
N ASP A 183 -14.39 -6.50 -18.90
CA ASP A 183 -14.85 -7.45 -19.93
C ASP A 183 -14.11 -7.27 -21.27
N GLY A 184 -12.95 -6.60 -21.26
CA GLY A 184 -12.14 -6.28 -22.44
C GLY A 184 -12.35 -4.85 -22.97
N ILE A 185 -11.27 -4.22 -23.45
CA ILE A 185 -11.27 -2.89 -24.09
C ILE A 185 -11.22 -3.10 -25.61
N GLY A 186 -12.21 -2.58 -26.33
CA GLY A 186 -12.39 -2.86 -27.76
C GLY A 186 -12.91 -4.28 -27.96
N ARG A 187 -12.00 -5.24 -28.20
CA ARG A 187 -12.36 -6.67 -28.26
C ARG A 187 -12.76 -7.19 -26.89
N LYS A 188 -13.71 -8.11 -26.88
CA LYS A 188 -14.30 -8.67 -25.68
C LYS A 188 -13.57 -9.92 -25.24
N THR A 189 -13.31 -9.99 -23.93
CA THR A 189 -12.58 -11.12 -23.34
C THR A 189 -13.52 -12.28 -23.04
N ILE A 190 -13.04 -13.51 -23.20
CA ILE A 190 -13.77 -14.71 -22.78
C ILE A 190 -13.80 -14.86 -21.26
N SER A 191 -12.88 -14.20 -20.54
CA SER A 191 -12.80 -14.25 -19.07
C SER A 191 -13.00 -12.86 -18.47
N PRO A 192 -14.25 -12.35 -18.44
CA PRO A 192 -14.54 -11.13 -17.70
C PRO A 192 -14.32 -11.38 -16.21
N TRP A 193 -14.06 -10.29 -15.48
CA TRP A 193 -13.80 -10.37 -14.05
C TRP A 193 -14.21 -9.10 -13.34
N ILE A 194 -14.43 -9.21 -12.04
CA ILE A 194 -14.56 -8.08 -11.12
C ILE A 194 -13.54 -8.28 -10.00
N ARG A 195 -12.81 -7.23 -9.61
CA ARG A 195 -11.80 -7.31 -8.56
C ARG A 195 -12.06 -6.34 -7.43
N LEU A 196 -11.67 -6.73 -6.21
CA LEU A 196 -11.56 -5.86 -5.05
C LEU A 196 -10.09 -5.74 -4.65
N TYR A 197 -9.62 -4.52 -4.41
CA TYR A 197 -8.19 -4.24 -4.27
C TYR A 197 -7.89 -2.91 -3.58
N ASP A 198 -6.67 -2.76 -3.09
CA ASP A 198 -6.10 -1.46 -2.72
C ASP A 198 -5.34 -0.89 -3.92
N PRO A 199 -5.61 0.35 -4.38
CA PRO A 199 -4.98 0.90 -5.58
C PRO A 199 -3.47 1.09 -5.52
N LYS A 200 -2.87 1.12 -4.32
CA LYS A 200 -1.42 1.28 -4.16
C LYS A 200 -0.72 -0.07 -4.10
N MET A 201 -1.32 -1.05 -3.43
CA MET A 201 -0.80 -2.42 -3.36
C MET A 201 -1.03 -3.16 -4.68
N SER A 202 -2.11 -2.84 -5.39
CA SER A 202 -2.55 -3.53 -6.60
C SER A 202 -2.98 -2.57 -7.72
N PRO A 203 -2.05 -1.72 -8.20
CA PRO A 203 -2.36 -0.58 -9.08
C PRO A 203 -2.97 -0.98 -10.43
N SER A 204 -2.81 -2.23 -10.85
CA SER A 204 -3.38 -2.75 -12.09
C SER A 204 -3.77 -4.21 -11.92
N ALA A 205 -4.60 -4.74 -12.82
CA ALA A 205 -4.95 -6.16 -12.86
C ALA A 205 -3.77 -7.08 -13.21
N THR A 206 -2.58 -6.50 -13.44
CA THR A 206 -1.34 -7.21 -13.74
C THR A 206 -0.33 -7.09 -12.60
N GLN A 207 -0.62 -6.34 -11.53
CA GLN A 207 0.30 -6.09 -10.43
C GLN A 207 -0.41 -6.17 -9.08
N GLY A 208 0.27 -6.77 -8.10
CA GLY A 208 -0.23 -6.92 -6.74
C GLY A 208 -1.17 -8.11 -6.54
N TRP A 209 -1.76 -8.17 -5.34
CA TRP A 209 -2.74 -9.17 -4.91
C TRP A 209 -4.13 -8.58 -4.86
N TYR A 210 -5.14 -9.33 -5.24
CA TYR A 210 -6.50 -8.81 -5.24
C TYR A 210 -7.51 -9.96 -5.15
N ILE A 211 -8.70 -9.64 -4.66
CA ILE A 211 -9.83 -10.55 -4.77
C ILE A 211 -10.36 -10.47 -6.19
N VAL A 212 -10.70 -11.59 -6.81
CA VAL A 212 -11.34 -11.63 -8.12
C VAL A 212 -12.56 -12.54 -8.12
N ILE A 213 -13.63 -12.05 -8.74
CA ILE A 213 -14.80 -12.81 -9.12
C ILE A 213 -14.63 -13.19 -10.60
N HIS A 214 -14.40 -14.48 -10.85
CA HIS A 214 -14.22 -15.04 -12.20
C HIS A 214 -15.44 -15.83 -12.64
N PHE A 215 -15.74 -15.81 -13.94
CA PHE A 215 -16.86 -16.55 -14.52
C PHE A 215 -16.35 -17.67 -15.43
N SER A 216 -16.86 -18.89 -15.25
CA SER A 216 -16.59 -20.01 -16.15
C SER A 216 -17.15 -19.70 -17.52
N SER A 217 -16.36 -19.93 -18.58
CA SER A 217 -16.80 -19.73 -19.96
C SER A 217 -17.99 -20.64 -20.35
N LYS A 218 -18.21 -21.74 -19.63
CA LYS A 218 -19.37 -22.63 -19.80
C LYS A 218 -20.67 -22.07 -19.21
N GLY A 219 -20.62 -20.97 -18.46
CA GLY A 219 -21.80 -20.36 -17.84
C GLY A 219 -22.44 -21.18 -16.72
N ASP A 220 -21.72 -22.15 -16.17
CA ASP A 220 -22.22 -23.08 -15.15
C ASP A 220 -21.87 -22.61 -13.73
N VAL A 221 -20.69 -22.02 -13.54
CA VAL A 221 -20.19 -21.58 -12.24
C VAL A 221 -19.44 -20.24 -12.30
N PHE A 222 -19.35 -19.60 -11.16
CA PHE A 222 -18.39 -18.52 -10.93
C PHE A 222 -17.51 -18.84 -9.70
N TYR A 223 -16.39 -18.14 -9.59
CA TYR A 223 -15.42 -18.34 -8.53
C TYR A 223 -15.17 -17.03 -7.81
N LEU A 224 -15.01 -17.10 -6.50
CA LEU A 224 -14.48 -16.04 -5.68
C LEU A 224 -13.06 -16.43 -5.26
N THR A 225 -12.08 -15.59 -5.56
CA THR A 225 -10.66 -15.95 -5.45
C THR A 225 -9.82 -14.84 -4.85
N ILE A 226 -8.65 -15.19 -4.29
CA ILE A 226 -7.51 -14.27 -4.17
C ILE A 226 -6.47 -14.74 -5.19
N GLY A 227 -6.09 -13.84 -6.08
CA GLY A 227 -5.05 -14.05 -7.08
C GLY A 227 -4.05 -12.91 -7.11
N CYS A 228 -3.02 -13.07 -7.92
CA CYS A 228 -2.01 -12.04 -8.16
C CYS A 228 -1.78 -11.75 -9.64
N GLY A 229 -1.12 -10.63 -9.91
CA GLY A 229 -0.68 -10.27 -11.26
C GLY A 229 0.19 -11.35 -11.90
N SER A 230 -0.25 -11.87 -13.04
CA SER A 230 0.44 -12.93 -13.81
C SER A 230 1.27 -12.42 -14.99
N THR A 231 1.41 -11.09 -15.11
CA THR A 231 2.19 -10.44 -16.17
C THR A 231 3.04 -9.32 -15.59
N ILE A 232 4.20 -9.08 -16.18
CA ILE A 232 5.10 -7.98 -15.85
C ILE A 232 5.38 -7.17 -17.10
N ILE A 233 5.59 -5.87 -16.92
CA ILE A 233 6.01 -4.97 -18.00
C ILE A 233 7.53 -5.00 -18.04
N LYS A 234 8.12 -5.46 -19.16
CA LYS A 234 9.56 -5.42 -19.41
C LYS A 234 9.82 -4.52 -20.61
N GLY A 235 10.28 -3.28 -20.35
CA GLY A 235 10.36 -2.24 -21.37
C GLY A 235 8.95 -1.80 -21.83
N SER A 236 8.66 -1.89 -23.12
CA SER A 236 7.32 -1.63 -23.69
C SER A 236 6.45 -2.88 -23.84
N ALA A 237 6.98 -4.07 -23.53
CA ALA A 237 6.29 -5.34 -23.70
C ALA A 237 5.65 -5.83 -22.39
N ILE A 238 4.46 -6.43 -22.50
CA ILE A 238 3.83 -7.19 -21.43
C ILE A 238 4.24 -8.65 -21.60
N ILE A 239 4.98 -9.19 -20.64
CA ILE A 239 5.41 -10.60 -20.64
C ILE A 239 4.77 -11.34 -19.47
N HIS A 240 4.57 -12.64 -19.61
CA HIS A 240 4.07 -13.47 -18.52
C HIS A 240 5.12 -13.61 -17.42
N VAL A 241 4.66 -13.63 -16.17
CA VAL A 241 5.50 -14.03 -15.04
C VAL A 241 5.89 -15.50 -15.24
N ASP A 242 7.16 -15.81 -15.02
CA ASP A 242 7.65 -17.17 -15.07
C ASP A 242 6.82 -18.08 -14.15
N SER A 243 6.51 -19.29 -14.61
CA SER A 243 5.62 -20.19 -13.88
C SER A 243 6.15 -20.59 -12.51
N ASP A 244 7.47 -20.67 -12.32
CA ASP A 244 8.08 -21.01 -11.04
C ASP A 244 8.03 -19.82 -10.09
N VAL A 245 8.28 -18.60 -10.58
CA VAL A 245 8.08 -17.37 -9.81
C VAL A 245 6.62 -17.24 -9.35
N LEU A 246 5.66 -17.58 -10.20
CA LEU A 246 4.25 -17.55 -9.84
C LEU A 246 3.89 -18.60 -8.78
N LYS A 247 4.43 -19.81 -8.88
CA LYS A 247 4.28 -20.86 -7.86
C LYS A 247 4.86 -20.41 -6.52
N GLU A 248 6.01 -19.75 -6.51
CA GLU A 248 6.63 -19.23 -5.29
C GLU A 248 5.78 -18.14 -4.65
N LYS A 249 5.24 -17.20 -5.43
CA LYS A 249 4.29 -16.18 -4.95
C LYS A 249 3.06 -16.81 -4.30
N ILE A 250 2.47 -17.82 -4.94
CA ILE A 250 1.29 -18.53 -4.41
C ILE A 250 1.64 -19.31 -3.15
N LYS A 251 2.77 -20.02 -3.14
CA LYS A 251 3.26 -20.73 -1.96
C LYS A 251 3.46 -19.78 -0.79
N TRP A 252 4.03 -18.61 -1.04
CA TRP A 252 4.23 -17.57 -0.05
C TRP A 252 2.90 -17.03 0.49
N ALA A 253 1.96 -16.63 -0.37
CA ALA A 253 0.66 -16.12 0.10
C ALA A 253 -0.10 -17.14 0.95
N LYS A 254 0.05 -18.43 0.66
CA LYS A 254 -0.49 -19.51 1.50
C LYS A 254 0.21 -19.62 2.85
N SER A 255 1.52 -19.42 2.88
CA SER A 255 2.31 -19.49 4.11
C SER A 255 1.90 -18.42 5.15
N CYS A 256 1.37 -17.27 4.71
CA CYS A 256 0.81 -16.24 5.58
C CYS A 256 -0.30 -16.77 6.51
N PHE A 257 -0.97 -17.87 6.13
CA PHE A 257 -2.06 -18.47 6.88
C PHE A 257 -1.70 -19.83 7.50
N ALA A 258 -0.43 -20.25 7.46
CA ALA A 258 0.02 -21.52 8.03
C ALA A 258 -0.24 -21.61 9.54
N LYS A 259 -0.10 -20.49 10.26
CA LYS A 259 -0.42 -20.38 11.70
C LYS A 259 -1.92 -20.17 11.98
N LYS A 260 -2.74 -19.92 10.95
CA LYS A 260 -4.19 -19.67 11.04
C LYS A 260 -4.99 -20.51 10.02
N PRO A 261 -4.84 -21.85 10.03
CA PRO A 261 -5.36 -22.71 8.96
C PRO A 261 -6.90 -22.71 8.88
N ARG A 262 -7.60 -22.31 9.96
CA ARG A 262 -9.06 -22.21 9.96
C ARG A 262 -9.58 -21.11 9.03
N GLU A 263 -8.83 -20.02 8.86
CA GLU A 263 -9.24 -18.87 8.03
C GLU A 263 -9.25 -19.21 6.53
N SER A 264 -8.36 -20.12 6.09
CA SER A 264 -8.22 -20.49 4.68
C SER A 264 -8.86 -21.84 4.31
N ARG A 265 -9.34 -22.62 5.29
CA ARG A 265 -9.80 -24.02 5.09
C ARG A 265 -10.92 -24.16 4.06
N SER A 266 -11.79 -23.16 3.95
CA SER A 266 -12.94 -23.16 3.03
C SER A 266 -12.56 -22.81 1.59
N PHE A 267 -11.31 -22.44 1.34
CA PHE A 267 -10.84 -22.01 0.03
C PHE A 267 -9.82 -23.02 -0.53
N SER A 268 -10.21 -23.63 -1.65
CA SER A 268 -9.31 -24.44 -2.49
C SER A 268 -8.29 -23.55 -3.21
N ASN A 269 -7.45 -24.11 -4.06
CA ASN A 269 -6.47 -23.37 -4.86
C ASN A 269 -6.60 -23.63 -6.37
N LYS A 270 -7.73 -24.18 -6.80
CA LYS A 270 -7.94 -24.54 -8.20
C LYS A 270 -9.24 -23.92 -8.68
N ILE A 271 -9.16 -23.26 -9.82
CA ILE A 271 -10.31 -22.81 -10.59
C ILE A 271 -10.21 -23.40 -11.99
N GLU A 272 -11.36 -23.59 -12.63
CA GLU A 272 -11.46 -24.05 -14.01
C GLU A 272 -12.40 -23.10 -14.74
N LEU A 273 -11.83 -22.22 -15.55
CA LEU A 273 -12.54 -21.20 -16.30
C LEU A 273 -12.87 -21.66 -17.72
N HIS A 274 -12.19 -22.69 -18.22
CA HIS A 274 -12.41 -23.32 -19.53
C HIS A 274 -12.33 -22.35 -20.72
N GLY A 275 -11.64 -21.22 -20.57
CA GLY A 275 -11.54 -20.20 -21.61
C GLY A 275 -10.36 -20.43 -22.54
N ASN A 276 -9.46 -19.46 -22.61
CA ASN A 276 -8.28 -19.49 -23.47
C ASN A 276 -7.00 -19.35 -22.65
N ASN A 277 -5.86 -19.14 -23.30
CA ASN A 277 -4.57 -18.95 -22.62
C ASN A 277 -4.61 -17.86 -21.52
N LEU A 278 -5.40 -16.78 -21.68
CA LEU A 278 -5.55 -15.79 -20.61
C LEU A 278 -6.22 -16.38 -19.36
N SER A 279 -7.24 -17.21 -19.58
CA SER A 279 -7.91 -17.96 -18.51
C SER A 279 -6.93 -18.86 -17.78
N ASP A 280 -6.09 -19.60 -18.51
CA ASP A 280 -5.06 -20.47 -17.92
C ASP A 280 -4.09 -19.69 -17.04
N GLN A 281 -3.78 -18.43 -17.38
CA GLN A 281 -2.95 -17.57 -16.53
C GLN A 281 -3.66 -17.17 -15.24
N PHE A 282 -4.97 -16.90 -15.26
CA PHE A 282 -5.74 -16.64 -14.04
C PHE A 282 -5.80 -17.89 -13.15
N GLU A 283 -6.00 -19.06 -13.75
CA GLU A 283 -6.01 -20.34 -13.05
C GLU A 283 -4.67 -20.58 -12.35
N LYS A 284 -3.55 -20.34 -13.04
CA LYS A 284 -2.20 -20.47 -12.48
C LYS A 284 -1.87 -19.42 -11.42
N ALA A 285 -2.50 -18.25 -11.46
CA ALA A 285 -2.21 -17.12 -10.57
C ALA A 285 -3.12 -17.04 -9.34
N THR A 286 -3.91 -18.08 -9.09
CA THR A 286 -4.87 -18.15 -7.99
C THR A 286 -4.26 -18.82 -6.76
N ALA A 287 -4.27 -18.14 -5.62
CA ALA A 287 -3.82 -18.69 -4.34
C ALA A 287 -4.94 -19.36 -3.56
N PHE A 288 -6.11 -18.70 -3.52
CA PHE A 288 -7.31 -19.14 -2.80
C PHE A 288 -8.54 -19.02 -3.69
N ALA A 289 -9.45 -19.97 -3.61
CA ALA A 289 -10.62 -20.05 -4.48
C ALA A 289 -11.78 -20.80 -3.83
N LYS A 290 -12.98 -20.24 -3.95
CA LYS A 290 -14.25 -20.93 -3.69
C LYS A 290 -15.11 -20.92 -4.95
N ARG A 291 -15.71 -22.07 -5.25
CA ARG A 291 -16.54 -22.32 -6.43
C ARG A 291 -18.02 -22.19 -6.07
N TYR A 292 -18.78 -21.47 -6.88
CA TYR A 292 -20.22 -21.29 -6.72
C TYR A 292 -20.99 -21.77 -7.96
N PRO A 293 -21.68 -22.92 -7.86
CA PRO A 293 -22.68 -23.31 -8.84
C PRO A 293 -23.90 -22.40 -8.76
N ILE A 294 -24.38 -21.91 -9.90
CA ILE A 294 -25.52 -20.98 -9.92
C ILE A 294 -26.82 -21.63 -9.42
N GLN A 295 -26.98 -22.94 -9.64
CA GLN A 295 -28.20 -23.67 -9.24
C GLN A 295 -28.33 -23.82 -7.72
N SER A 296 -27.22 -23.75 -6.99
CA SER A 296 -27.16 -23.86 -5.54
C SER A 296 -26.56 -22.61 -4.89
N PHE A 297 -26.62 -21.46 -5.58
CA PHE A 297 -25.98 -20.24 -5.13
C PHE A 297 -26.68 -19.70 -3.87
N ASN A 298 -25.89 -19.50 -2.81
CA ASN A 298 -26.34 -18.86 -1.58
C ASN A 298 -25.68 -17.48 -1.46
N GLU A 299 -26.50 -16.44 -1.60
CA GLU A 299 -26.05 -15.06 -1.51
C GLU A 299 -25.49 -14.69 -0.12
N SER A 300 -26.08 -15.21 0.96
CA SER A 300 -25.58 -14.92 2.31
C SER A 300 -24.20 -15.54 2.55
N GLU A 301 -23.97 -16.75 2.01
CA GLU A 301 -22.66 -17.41 2.08
C GLU A 301 -21.61 -16.62 1.31
N PHE A 302 -21.95 -16.15 0.09
CA PHE A 302 -21.04 -15.32 -0.71
C PHE A 302 -20.56 -14.07 0.02
N TRP A 303 -21.46 -13.35 0.71
CA TRP A 303 -21.07 -12.14 1.45
C TRP A 303 -20.13 -12.46 2.62
N GLN A 304 -20.36 -13.57 3.34
CA GLN A 304 -19.49 -14.02 4.44
C GLN A 304 -18.11 -14.44 3.93
N ASP A 305 -18.05 -15.17 2.81
CA ASP A 305 -16.79 -15.57 2.19
C ASP A 305 -16.02 -14.37 1.64
N LEU A 306 -16.73 -13.39 1.04
CA LEU A 306 -16.11 -12.15 0.57
C LEU A 306 -15.48 -11.37 1.71
N GLN A 307 -16.19 -11.20 2.82
CA GLN A 307 -15.65 -10.56 4.02
C GLN A 307 -14.41 -11.32 4.56
N THR A 308 -14.45 -12.65 4.56
CA THR A 308 -13.30 -13.49 4.96
C THR A 308 -12.10 -13.25 4.05
N LEU A 309 -12.29 -13.27 2.73
CA LEU A 309 -11.22 -13.01 1.77
C LEU A 309 -10.70 -11.57 1.85
N CYS A 310 -11.53 -10.58 2.19
CA CYS A 310 -11.09 -9.22 2.45
C CYS A 310 -10.08 -9.17 3.61
N GLY A 311 -10.36 -9.85 4.73
CA GLY A 311 -9.43 -9.96 5.85
C GLY A 311 -8.14 -10.70 5.48
N MET A 312 -8.25 -11.77 4.67
CA MET A 312 -7.08 -12.47 4.12
C MET A 312 -6.25 -11.58 3.20
N LEU A 313 -6.87 -10.82 2.31
CA LEU A 313 -6.18 -9.90 1.40
C LEU A 313 -5.39 -8.83 2.18
N VAL A 314 -6.00 -8.24 3.20
CA VAL A 314 -5.32 -7.28 4.09
C VAL A 314 -4.15 -7.92 4.82
N THR A 315 -4.27 -9.19 5.24
CA THR A 315 -3.15 -9.93 5.85
C THR A 315 -1.99 -10.11 4.88
N ILE A 316 -2.28 -10.40 3.60
CA ILE A 316 -1.26 -10.49 2.55
C ILE A 316 -0.59 -9.13 2.33
N TYR A 317 -1.37 -8.05 2.27
CA TYR A 317 -0.82 -6.69 2.13
C TYR A 317 0.09 -6.30 3.29
N GLU A 318 -0.29 -6.60 4.54
CA GLU A 318 0.60 -6.35 5.69
C GLU A 318 1.90 -7.16 5.59
N ALA A 319 1.83 -8.42 5.15
CA ALA A 319 3.04 -9.22 4.94
C ALA A 319 3.94 -8.65 3.84
N GLU A 320 3.39 -8.13 2.73
CA GLU A 320 4.16 -7.43 1.70
C GLU A 320 4.77 -6.13 2.23
N ARG A 321 4.00 -5.34 2.99
CA ARG A 321 4.48 -4.10 3.62
C ARG A 321 5.68 -4.34 4.52
N LEU A 322 5.69 -5.48 5.23
CA LEU A 322 6.78 -5.90 6.11
C LEU A 322 7.96 -6.56 5.37
N GLY A 323 7.95 -6.62 4.03
CA GLY A 323 9.04 -7.22 3.25
C GLY A 323 9.13 -8.74 3.38
N LYS A 324 8.06 -9.41 3.83
CA LYS A 324 8.04 -10.88 3.98
C LYS A 324 7.88 -11.61 2.66
N SER A 325 7.58 -10.90 1.57
CA SER A 325 7.44 -11.47 0.23
C SER A 325 8.80 -11.89 -0.32
N PRO A 326 8.96 -13.04 -1.00
CA PRO A 326 10.28 -13.52 -1.41
C PRO A 326 10.95 -12.62 -2.46
N HIS A 327 10.18 -11.75 -3.11
CA HIS A 327 10.62 -10.87 -4.19
C HIS A 327 10.44 -9.38 -3.85
N SER A 328 10.11 -9.04 -2.61
CA SER A 328 10.07 -7.64 -2.19
C SER A 328 11.48 -7.14 -1.90
N GLU A 329 11.74 -5.89 -2.26
CA GLU A 329 12.85 -5.14 -1.66
C GLU A 329 12.63 -5.00 -0.15
N SER A 330 13.69 -4.76 0.62
CA SER A 330 13.54 -4.45 2.05
C SER A 330 12.70 -3.18 2.24
N PRO A 331 11.85 -3.11 3.29
CA PRO A 331 11.00 -1.94 3.54
C PRO A 331 11.80 -0.63 3.61
N GLU A 332 13.01 -0.68 4.17
CA GLU A 332 13.90 0.46 4.33
C GLU A 332 14.42 0.97 2.96
N ALA A 333 14.88 0.07 2.09
CA ALA A 333 15.35 0.43 0.76
C ALA A 333 14.22 1.01 -0.10
N TYR A 334 13.04 0.39 -0.04
CA TYR A 334 11.87 0.82 -0.76
C TYR A 334 11.39 2.22 -0.33
N GLU A 335 11.36 2.47 0.98
CA GLU A 335 11.02 3.79 1.54
C GLU A 335 12.02 4.86 1.12
N HIS A 336 13.31 4.57 1.21
CA HIS A 336 14.35 5.52 0.86
C HIS A 336 14.31 5.90 -0.62
N GLN A 337 14.18 4.93 -1.55
CA GLN A 337 13.99 5.22 -2.98
C GLN A 337 12.79 6.16 -3.22
N PHE A 338 11.70 5.93 -2.48
CA PHE A 338 10.50 6.76 -2.58
C PHE A 338 10.74 8.20 -2.08
N GLN A 339 11.31 8.37 -0.88
CA GLN A 339 11.61 9.68 -0.29
C GLN A 339 12.56 10.51 -1.17
N LEU A 340 13.52 9.85 -1.83
CA LEU A 340 14.41 10.49 -2.80
C LEU A 340 13.66 11.00 -4.03
N ALA A 341 12.77 10.18 -4.59
CA ALA A 341 11.96 10.56 -5.74
C ALA A 341 11.09 11.79 -5.41
N GLU A 342 10.54 11.87 -4.19
CA GLU A 342 9.79 13.04 -3.73
C GLU A 342 10.66 14.29 -3.60
N THR A 343 11.82 14.15 -2.96
CA THR A 343 12.74 15.27 -2.73
C THR A 343 13.25 15.86 -4.05
N ILE A 344 13.54 15.01 -5.03
CA ILE A 344 14.06 15.42 -6.35
C ILE A 344 12.93 15.94 -7.26
N ARG A 345 11.71 15.40 -7.16
CA ARG A 345 10.58 15.74 -8.07
C ARG A 345 9.27 16.04 -7.33
N PRO A 346 9.24 17.06 -6.46
CA PRO A 346 8.10 17.33 -5.57
C PRO A 346 6.80 17.68 -6.31
N ARG A 347 6.88 18.17 -7.55
CA ARG A 347 5.70 18.52 -8.37
C ARG A 347 5.07 17.35 -9.15
N LYS A 348 5.70 16.18 -9.16
CA LYS A 348 5.20 15.00 -9.91
C LYS A 348 4.97 13.77 -9.02
N SER A 349 5.50 13.74 -7.80
CA SER A 349 5.24 12.67 -6.85
C SER A 349 3.92 12.93 -6.12
N ALA A 350 2.96 12.01 -6.26
CA ALA A 350 1.89 11.92 -5.27
C ALA A 350 2.54 11.51 -3.95
N SER A 351 2.29 12.25 -2.86
CA SER A 351 2.81 11.89 -1.54
C SER A 351 2.40 10.45 -1.19
N PRO A 352 3.23 9.71 -0.44
CA PRO A 352 2.97 8.31 -0.21
C PRO A 352 1.65 8.17 0.53
N GLY A 353 0.94 7.10 0.22
CA GLY A 353 -0.18 6.75 1.07
C GLY A 353 0.29 6.38 2.45
N GLN A 354 -0.38 6.89 3.49
CA GLN A 354 -0.16 6.37 4.83
C GLN A 354 -0.52 4.89 4.89
N GLY A 355 0.30 4.11 5.59
CA GLY A 355 0.18 2.66 5.66
C GLY A 355 1.13 1.89 4.73
N ARG A 356 2.02 2.55 3.98
CA ARG A 356 2.94 1.86 3.03
C ARG A 356 4.31 1.49 3.60
N PHE A 357 4.79 2.22 4.59
CA PHE A 357 6.12 2.03 5.18
C PHE A 357 5.99 1.65 6.66
N LEU A 358 7.12 1.25 7.25
CA LEU A 358 7.19 1.12 8.70
C LEU A 358 6.97 2.49 9.34
N LYS A 359 6.08 2.55 10.32
CA LYS A 359 5.88 3.71 11.19
C LYS A 359 7.14 3.93 12.02
N GLN A 360 7.37 5.17 12.47
CA GLN A 360 8.56 5.49 13.28
C GLN A 360 8.70 4.61 14.52
N ALA A 361 7.59 4.27 15.17
CA ALA A 361 7.58 3.36 16.32
C ALA A 361 7.96 1.92 15.92
N GLU A 362 7.54 1.45 14.74
CA GLU A 362 7.91 0.13 14.22
C GLU A 362 9.41 0.08 13.90
N LYS A 363 9.95 1.10 13.23
CA LYS A 363 11.39 1.21 12.93
C LYS A 363 12.23 1.15 14.21
N LYS A 364 11.85 1.93 15.21
CA LYS A 364 12.52 1.95 16.51
C LYS A 364 12.46 0.58 17.20
N ALA A 365 11.33 -0.13 17.12
CA ALA A 365 11.22 -1.46 17.69
C ALA A 365 12.16 -2.46 16.98
N VAL A 366 12.23 -2.41 15.65
CA VAL A 366 13.14 -3.25 14.83
C VAL A 366 14.61 -2.96 15.18
N GLU A 367 15.00 -1.69 15.23
CA GLU A 367 16.36 -1.25 15.56
C GLU A 367 16.79 -1.73 16.96
N LEU A 368 15.98 -1.47 17.99
CA LEU A 368 16.28 -1.88 19.36
C LEU A 368 16.39 -3.41 19.51
N HIS A 369 15.52 -4.16 18.82
CA HIS A 369 15.56 -5.62 18.84
C HIS A 369 16.81 -6.16 18.13
N ALA A 370 17.20 -5.57 16.99
CA ALA A 370 18.41 -5.95 16.29
C ALA A 370 19.66 -5.69 17.15
N MET A 371 19.74 -4.51 17.79
CA MET A 371 20.84 -4.15 18.70
C MET A 371 20.98 -5.13 19.88
N GLU A 372 19.87 -5.50 20.51
CA GLU A 372 19.85 -6.50 21.59
C GLU A 372 20.33 -7.88 21.11
N ALA A 373 19.82 -8.33 19.97
CA ALA A 373 20.16 -9.64 19.41
C ALA A 373 21.66 -9.72 19.07
N VAL A 374 22.22 -8.67 18.46
CA VAL A 374 23.65 -8.62 18.14
C VAL A 374 24.50 -8.56 19.40
N ARG A 375 24.19 -7.68 20.36
CA ARG A 375 24.92 -7.60 21.63
C ARG A 375 24.95 -8.94 22.36
N THR A 376 23.84 -9.69 22.32
CA THR A 376 23.75 -11.03 22.94
C THR A 376 24.60 -12.06 22.19
N ALA A 377 24.70 -11.97 20.87
CA ALA A 377 25.43 -12.94 20.03
C ALA A 377 26.94 -12.69 19.92
N LEU A 378 27.40 -11.44 20.11
CA LEU A 378 28.81 -11.06 19.98
C LEU A 378 29.76 -11.86 20.91
N PRO A 379 29.45 -12.10 22.20
CA PRO A 379 30.28 -12.92 23.08
C PRO A 379 30.53 -14.34 22.57
N ASP A 380 29.49 -14.98 22.00
CA ASP A 380 29.58 -16.33 21.45
C ASP A 380 30.52 -16.41 20.22
N HIS A 381 30.81 -15.26 19.61
CA HIS A 381 31.76 -15.12 18.49
C HIS A 381 33.15 -14.63 18.92
N GLY A 382 33.43 -14.63 20.22
CA GLY A 382 34.74 -14.30 20.80
C GLY A 382 35.01 -12.80 20.96
N PHE A 383 33.97 -11.96 20.90
CA PHE A 383 34.09 -10.53 21.19
C PHE A 383 33.93 -10.25 22.68
N THR A 384 34.77 -9.36 23.21
CA THR A 384 34.75 -8.88 24.59
C THR A 384 34.71 -7.35 24.60
N ASP A 385 34.60 -6.72 25.78
CA ASP A 385 34.60 -5.26 25.93
C ASP A 385 33.63 -4.54 24.96
N ILE A 386 32.40 -5.05 24.88
CA ILE A 386 31.37 -4.55 23.94
C ILE A 386 30.74 -3.26 24.49
N HIS A 387 30.82 -2.18 23.73
CA HIS A 387 30.25 -0.87 24.08
C HIS A 387 29.34 -0.35 22.97
N ASP A 388 28.16 0.14 23.35
CA ASP A 388 27.20 0.79 22.45
C ASP A 388 27.66 2.21 22.09
N THR A 389 27.87 2.45 20.81
CA THR A 389 28.35 3.71 20.22
C THR A 389 27.37 4.33 19.22
N SER A 390 26.23 3.68 18.99
CA SER A 390 25.21 4.03 17.98
C SER A 390 24.75 5.50 18.02
N ALA A 391 24.77 6.13 19.19
CA ALA A 391 24.35 7.53 19.35
C ALA A 391 25.43 8.58 19.03
N LYS A 392 26.70 8.19 18.85
CA LYS A 392 27.84 9.12 18.83
C LYS A 392 28.80 8.90 17.67
N GLU A 393 28.91 7.67 17.19
CA GLU A 393 29.88 7.25 16.19
C GLU A 393 29.21 6.84 14.87
N SER A 394 29.99 6.58 13.83
CA SER A 394 29.50 6.06 12.54
C SER A 394 29.51 4.51 12.49
N TYR A 395 29.23 3.88 13.63
CA TYR A 395 29.06 2.43 13.84
C TYR A 395 28.34 2.17 15.18
N ASP A 396 27.71 1.00 15.32
CA ASP A 396 26.78 0.71 16.43
C ASP A 396 27.45 0.16 17.70
N PHE A 397 28.41 -0.76 17.54
CA PHE A 397 29.19 -1.27 18.67
C PHE A 397 30.69 -1.19 18.41
N SER A 398 31.45 -0.85 19.45
CA SER A 398 32.87 -1.20 19.54
C SER A 398 33.04 -2.46 20.38
N ALA A 399 33.97 -3.32 20.00
CA ALA A 399 34.32 -4.50 20.79
C ALA A 399 35.80 -4.85 20.60
N ARG A 400 36.32 -5.73 21.45
CA ARG A 400 37.66 -6.29 21.30
C ARG A 400 37.60 -7.76 20.94
N LYS A 401 38.51 -8.19 20.07
CA LYS A 401 38.73 -9.60 19.74
C LYS A 401 40.16 -9.80 19.30
N ASP A 402 40.80 -10.84 19.85
CA ASP A 402 42.21 -11.16 19.63
C ASP A 402 43.15 -9.96 19.88
N GLY A 403 42.85 -9.18 20.92
CA GLY A 403 43.61 -7.99 21.33
C GLY A 403 43.42 -6.75 20.46
N ASN A 404 42.66 -6.84 19.36
CA ASN A 404 42.38 -5.74 18.44
C ASN A 404 40.99 -5.14 18.69
N ASP A 405 40.82 -3.87 18.36
CA ASP A 405 39.53 -3.20 18.36
C ASP A 405 38.78 -3.49 17.05
N TRP A 406 37.47 -3.70 17.18
CA TRP A 406 36.55 -4.02 16.10
C TRP A 406 35.37 -3.06 16.08
N PHE A 407 34.90 -2.75 14.88
CA PHE A 407 33.78 -1.84 14.63
C PHE A 407 32.62 -2.61 14.01
N ILE A 408 31.48 -2.63 14.70
CA ILE A 408 30.32 -3.44 14.34
C ILE A 408 29.18 -2.52 13.91
N GLU A 409 28.65 -2.79 12.72
CA GLU A 409 27.43 -2.18 12.19
C GLU A 409 26.27 -3.17 12.32
N VAL A 410 25.13 -2.68 12.83
CA VAL A 410 23.92 -3.45 13.06
C VAL A 410 22.81 -2.94 12.18
N LYS A 411 22.18 -3.86 11.44
CA LYS A 411 21.00 -3.58 10.64
C LYS A 411 19.86 -4.49 11.08
N GLY A 412 18.73 -3.90 11.43
CA GLY A 412 17.48 -4.63 11.65
C GLY A 412 16.57 -4.46 10.44
N THR A 413 15.91 -5.54 10.02
CA THR A 413 14.84 -5.47 9.02
C THR A 413 13.77 -6.52 9.27
N THR A 414 12.52 -6.18 8.94
CA THR A 414 11.43 -7.16 8.92
C THR A 414 11.48 -8.05 7.67
N SER A 415 12.28 -7.69 6.66
CA SER A 415 12.46 -8.44 5.42
C SER A 415 12.87 -9.88 5.69
N ALA A 416 12.33 -10.83 4.92
CA ALA A 416 12.68 -12.25 5.05
C ALA A 416 14.15 -12.56 4.63
N LYS A 417 14.89 -11.57 4.13
CA LYS A 417 16.26 -11.71 3.63
C LYS A 417 17.19 -10.64 4.20
N ALA A 418 18.47 -10.97 4.26
CA ALA A 418 19.57 -10.08 4.64
C ALA A 418 20.47 -9.74 3.44
N ASP A 419 19.86 -9.43 2.29
CA ASP A 419 20.54 -9.17 1.01
C ASP A 419 20.57 -7.69 0.61
N SER A 420 20.06 -6.80 1.47
CA SER A 420 20.08 -5.35 1.26
C SER A 420 20.06 -4.61 2.61
N PHE A 421 20.71 -3.45 2.65
CA PHE A 421 20.71 -2.53 3.78
C PHE A 421 21.08 -1.12 3.30
N LEU A 422 20.89 -0.13 4.18
CA LEU A 422 21.27 1.26 3.92
C LEU A 422 22.44 1.65 4.82
N LEU A 423 23.39 2.40 4.26
CA LEU A 423 24.46 3.06 4.98
C LEU A 423 24.56 4.53 4.62
N THR A 424 25.05 5.33 5.56
CA THR A 424 25.53 6.68 5.30
C THR A 424 26.92 6.66 4.65
N ALA A 425 27.31 7.77 4.02
CA ALA A 425 28.64 7.89 3.42
C ALA A 425 29.77 7.78 4.47
N ASN A 426 29.52 8.21 5.70
CA ASN A 426 30.50 8.13 6.79
C ASN A 426 30.66 6.70 7.28
N GLU A 427 29.56 5.97 7.50
CA GLU A 427 29.59 4.54 7.83
C GLU A 427 30.38 3.76 6.77
N LEU A 428 30.04 3.92 5.48
CA LEU A 428 30.74 3.22 4.40
C LEU A 428 32.23 3.56 4.35
N THR A 429 32.60 4.83 4.57
CA THR A 429 33.99 5.27 4.60
C THR A 429 34.75 4.63 5.76
N LEU A 430 34.16 4.62 6.95
CA LEU A 430 34.74 4.00 8.15
C LEU A 430 35.00 2.51 7.91
N HIS A 431 34.01 1.78 7.38
CA HIS A 431 34.15 0.34 7.19
C HIS A 431 35.16 -0.04 6.12
N ARG A 432 35.35 0.81 5.10
CA ARG A 432 36.45 0.65 4.12
C ARG A 432 37.82 0.95 4.74
N GLN A 433 37.94 1.99 5.57
CA GLN A 433 39.20 2.35 6.22
C GLN A 433 39.68 1.31 7.23
N HIS A 434 38.74 0.61 7.88
CA HIS A 434 39.01 -0.41 8.89
C HIS A 434 38.81 -1.84 8.39
N GLN A 435 38.83 -2.07 7.07
CA GLN A 435 38.63 -3.40 6.47
C GLN A 435 39.51 -4.47 7.14
N GLY A 436 38.92 -5.63 7.43
CA GLY A 436 39.56 -6.70 8.20
C GLY A 436 39.38 -6.58 9.73
N ARG A 437 38.82 -5.47 10.23
CA ARG A 437 38.47 -5.27 11.66
C ARG A 437 37.04 -4.78 11.85
N THR A 438 36.16 -5.10 10.89
CA THR A 438 34.77 -4.68 10.92
C THR A 438 33.84 -5.87 10.90
N VAL A 439 32.63 -5.67 11.43
CA VAL A 439 31.55 -6.64 11.40
C VAL A 439 30.31 -5.97 10.82
N LEU A 440 29.63 -6.67 9.92
CA LEU A 440 28.26 -6.36 9.54
C LEU A 440 27.35 -7.42 10.13
N ALA A 441 26.41 -6.98 10.95
CA ALA A 441 25.42 -7.82 11.60
C ALA A 441 24.02 -7.43 11.11
N ILE A 442 23.36 -8.30 10.35
CA ILE A 442 22.00 -8.07 9.88
C ILE A 442 21.06 -9.03 10.61
N VAL A 443 20.15 -8.47 11.42
CA VAL A 443 19.04 -9.21 12.02
C VAL A 443 17.83 -9.04 11.12
N TYR A 444 17.47 -10.12 10.42
CA TYR A 444 16.43 -10.13 9.41
C TYR A 444 15.28 -11.05 9.80
N ASP A 445 14.19 -11.03 9.07
CA ASP A 445 12.94 -11.74 9.34
C ASP A 445 12.35 -11.40 10.73
N ILE A 446 12.56 -10.17 11.20
CA ILE A 446 12.00 -9.68 12.47
C ILE A 446 10.47 -9.63 12.36
N ASP A 447 9.78 -10.14 13.37
CA ASP A 447 8.32 -10.08 13.50
C ASP A 447 7.91 -8.86 14.32
N LEU A 448 6.85 -8.18 13.89
CA LEU A 448 6.23 -7.07 14.61
C LEU A 448 4.86 -7.46 15.14
N ASP A 449 4.67 -7.29 16.45
CA ASP A 449 3.38 -7.42 17.12
C ASP A 449 2.79 -6.04 17.42
N HIS A 450 1.52 -5.85 17.03
CA HIS A 450 0.72 -4.63 17.23
C HIS A 450 -0.41 -4.84 18.24
N SER A 451 -0.33 -5.88 19.09
CA SER A 451 -1.31 -6.15 20.14
C SER A 451 -1.42 -5.02 21.20
N ALA A 452 -0.43 -4.14 21.26
CA ALA A 452 -0.41 -2.95 22.11
C ALA A 452 -0.16 -1.68 21.28
N ASP A 453 -0.42 -0.51 21.88
CA ASP A 453 -0.22 0.81 21.24
C ASP A 453 1.21 1.04 20.75
N THR A 454 2.18 0.47 21.47
CA THR A 454 3.59 0.48 21.05
C THR A 454 3.94 -0.87 20.43
N PRO A 455 4.41 -0.92 19.17
CA PRO A 455 4.76 -2.16 18.52
C PRO A 455 5.94 -2.83 19.22
N LYS A 456 5.92 -4.16 19.28
CA LYS A 456 7.02 -4.96 19.83
C LYS A 456 7.64 -5.81 18.72
N ALA A 457 8.96 -5.78 18.64
CA ALA A 457 9.72 -6.64 17.74
C ALA A 457 10.13 -7.93 18.46
N SER A 458 10.19 -9.03 17.73
CA SER A 458 10.63 -10.33 18.24
C SER A 458 11.14 -11.24 17.12
N GLY A 459 11.74 -12.37 17.50
CA GLY A 459 12.24 -13.36 16.54
C GLY A 459 13.44 -12.85 15.74
N GLY A 460 13.45 -13.13 14.44
CA GLY A 460 14.53 -12.78 13.54
C GLY A 460 15.70 -13.78 13.53
N MET A 461 16.43 -13.75 12.41
CA MET A 461 17.63 -14.53 12.14
C MET A 461 18.82 -13.58 12.06
N LEU A 462 19.98 -14.01 12.55
CA LEU A 462 21.20 -13.20 12.55
C LEU A 462 22.15 -13.65 11.44
N SER A 463 22.47 -12.74 10.52
CA SER A 463 23.55 -12.86 9.55
C SER A 463 24.75 -12.05 10.04
N LEU A 464 25.89 -12.71 10.27
CA LEU A 464 27.13 -12.08 10.72
C LEU A 464 28.24 -12.26 9.69
N SER A 465 28.83 -11.15 9.25
CA SER A 465 30.03 -11.15 8.40
C SER A 465 31.24 -10.70 9.23
N ILE A 466 32.17 -11.63 9.52
CA ILE A 466 33.35 -11.39 10.38
C ILE A 466 34.61 -11.99 9.71
N PRO A 467 35.57 -11.17 9.24
CA PRO A 467 35.43 -9.74 9.01
C PRO A 467 34.43 -9.46 7.88
N TRP A 468 33.83 -8.28 7.92
CA TRP A 468 33.04 -7.80 6.80
C TRP A 468 33.94 -7.22 5.71
N ASP A 469 33.65 -7.59 4.46
CA ASP A 469 34.31 -7.08 3.26
C ASP A 469 33.31 -6.26 2.43
N PRO A 470 33.39 -4.91 2.48
CA PRO A 470 32.50 -4.05 1.72
C PRO A 470 32.58 -4.27 0.19
N GLU A 471 33.69 -4.77 -0.34
CA GLU A 471 33.86 -4.95 -1.79
C GLU A 471 33.04 -6.13 -2.35
N GLN A 472 32.42 -6.94 -1.49
CA GLN A 472 31.44 -7.97 -1.89
C GLN A 472 30.02 -7.41 -2.11
N TRP A 473 29.83 -6.11 -1.88
CA TRP A 473 28.53 -5.44 -1.97
C TRP A 473 28.54 -4.33 -3.01
N ASP A 474 27.46 -4.23 -3.78
CA ASP A 474 27.25 -3.15 -4.74
C ASP A 474 26.66 -1.92 -4.05
N PHE A 475 27.50 -0.92 -3.75
CA PHE A 475 27.05 0.36 -3.21
C PHE A 475 26.66 1.33 -4.32
N ILE A 476 25.37 1.65 -4.39
CA ILE A 476 24.84 2.67 -5.30
C ILE A 476 24.70 3.98 -4.52
N PRO A 477 25.48 5.03 -4.84
CA PRO A 477 25.28 6.33 -4.21
C PRO A 477 23.93 6.92 -4.59
N THR A 478 23.13 7.27 -3.59
CA THR A 478 21.74 7.73 -3.79
C THR A 478 21.57 9.24 -3.70
N VAL A 479 22.36 9.90 -2.85
CA VAL A 479 22.30 11.35 -2.58
C VAL A 479 23.70 11.94 -2.66
N TYR A 480 23.80 13.09 -3.32
CA TYR A 480 24.99 13.92 -3.32
C TYR A 480 24.63 15.32 -2.84
N SER A 481 25.45 15.86 -1.95
CA SER A 481 25.44 17.29 -1.62
C SER A 481 26.59 18.00 -2.33
N ALA A 482 26.35 19.22 -2.79
CA ALA A 482 27.37 20.05 -3.43
C ALA A 482 27.36 21.43 -2.77
N SER A 483 28.54 21.89 -2.37
CA SER A 483 28.77 23.25 -1.86
C SER A 483 29.75 23.97 -2.76
N LYS A 484 29.52 25.27 -3.00
CA LYS A 484 30.44 26.09 -3.81
C LYS A 484 31.77 26.19 -3.07
N LYS A 485 32.87 25.85 -3.76
CA LYS A 485 34.22 26.10 -3.23
C LYS A 485 34.38 27.60 -3.03
N ILE A 486 34.58 28.03 -1.78
CA ILE A 486 34.99 29.40 -1.49
C ILE A 486 36.43 29.49 -1.97
N ALA A 487 36.68 30.28 -3.01
CA ALA A 487 38.04 30.63 -3.39
C ALA A 487 38.59 31.50 -2.25
N ASN A 488 39.65 31.01 -1.59
CA ASN A 488 40.40 31.81 -0.62
C ASN A 488 41.08 32.99 -1.30
#